data_AF-A0A1F6H2J3-F1
#
_entry.id   AF-A0A1F6H2J3-F1
#
_cell.length_a   1.000
_cell.length_b   1.000
_cell.length_c   1.000
_cell.angle_alpha   90.00
_cell.angle_beta   90.00
_cell.angle_gamma   90.00
#
_symmetry.space_group_name_H-M   'P 1'
#
loop_
_entity.id
_entity.type
_entity.pdbx_description
1 polymer ?
#
loop_
_entity_poly.entity_id
_entity_poly.type
_entity_poly.pdbx_seq_one_letter_code
_entity_poly.pdbx_strand_id
1 'polypeptide(L)'
;MWFFLCPPPFLWAQNPMRAPELPRPAEERRPELGLGAALGLGLVRGFQQVISPADGPRSPSYPTGSAYGAWVLQEEGFFWGVLMIGDRLFHEADLPLGPKVWIYGVERYYDPPLYNRYWRD
;
A
#
# COMPACT_ATOMS: atom_id res chain seq x y z
N MET A 1 -9.69 -31.10 46.76
CA MET A 1 -8.24 -30.84 46.72
C MET A 1 -7.71 -31.40 45.41
N TRP A 2 -7.62 -30.58 44.37
CA TRP A 2 -7.06 -30.95 43.05
C TRP A 2 -6.23 -29.77 42.55
N PHE A 3 -5.00 -29.69 43.04
CA PHE A 3 -3.94 -28.88 42.45
C PHE A 3 -2.98 -29.83 41.74
N PHE A 4 -2.36 -29.35 40.65
CA PHE A 4 -1.30 -29.99 39.84
C PHE A 4 -1.75 -30.83 38.64
N LEU A 5 -2.10 -30.14 37.55
CA LEU A 5 -1.99 -30.70 36.19
C LEU A 5 -1.45 -29.67 35.17
N CYS A 6 -0.73 -28.65 35.63
CA CYS A 6 0.05 -27.78 34.75
C CYS A 6 1.54 -28.03 35.01
N PRO A 7 2.28 -28.65 34.07
CA PRO A 7 3.72 -28.84 34.25
C PRO A 7 4.41 -27.48 34.29
N PRO A 8 5.48 -27.32 35.08
CA PRO A 8 6.20 -26.06 35.20
C PRO A 8 6.78 -25.62 33.84
N PRO A 9 6.86 -24.30 33.58
CA PRO A 9 7.20 -23.73 32.27
C PRO A 9 8.58 -24.14 31.72
N PHE A 10 9.49 -24.66 32.58
CA PHE A 10 10.81 -25.10 32.15
C PHE A 10 10.77 -26.36 31.25
N LEU A 11 9.74 -27.21 31.39
CA LEU A 11 9.55 -28.39 30.53
C LEU A 11 9.13 -28.00 29.09
N TRP A 12 8.59 -26.80 28.89
CA TRP A 12 8.19 -26.30 27.56
C TRP A 12 9.39 -25.82 26.74
N ALA A 13 10.51 -25.50 27.39
CA ALA A 13 11.73 -25.03 26.74
C ALA A 13 12.48 -26.15 25.97
N GLN A 14 12.26 -27.41 26.32
CA GLN A 14 13.01 -28.57 25.78
C GLN A 14 12.23 -29.36 24.73
N ASN A 15 11.12 -28.84 24.24
CA ASN A 15 10.23 -29.58 23.35
C ASN A 15 10.87 -29.76 21.96
N PRO A 16 11.23 -30.99 21.53
CA PRO A 16 11.93 -31.22 20.27
C PRO A 16 11.07 -30.94 19.02
N MET A 17 9.76 -30.72 19.19
CA MET A 17 8.84 -30.27 18.15
C MET A 17 8.62 -28.74 18.14
N ARG A 18 9.32 -27.96 18.97
CA ARG A 18 9.26 -26.49 18.90
C ARG A 18 9.92 -26.05 17.59
N ALA A 19 9.13 -25.45 16.71
CA ALA A 19 9.64 -24.85 15.49
C ALA A 19 10.74 -23.82 15.82
N PRO A 20 11.78 -23.67 14.98
CA PRO A 20 12.75 -22.58 15.12
C PRO A 20 11.99 -21.26 15.22
N GLU A 21 12.41 -20.37 16.11
CA GLU A 21 11.87 -19.01 16.13
C GLU A 21 12.22 -18.35 14.80
N LEU A 22 11.25 -18.32 13.89
CA LEU A 22 11.36 -17.50 12.70
C LEU A 22 11.61 -16.06 13.17
N PRO A 23 12.57 -15.34 12.58
CA PRO A 23 12.69 -13.92 12.85
C PRO A 23 11.31 -13.31 12.67
N ARG A 24 10.79 -12.67 13.72
CA ARG A 24 9.53 -11.93 13.63
C ARG A 24 9.64 -11.06 12.38
N PRO A 25 8.66 -11.09 11.45
CA PRO A 25 8.70 -10.21 10.29
C PRO A 25 8.98 -8.80 10.84
N ALA A 26 10.07 -8.20 10.33
CA ALA A 26 10.53 -6.91 10.80
C ALA A 26 9.31 -6.00 10.90
N GLU A 27 9.07 -5.46 12.09
CA GLU A 27 7.92 -4.62 12.37
C GLU A 27 7.80 -3.59 11.25
N GLU A 28 6.80 -3.78 10.41
CA GLU A 28 6.67 -3.07 9.15
C GLU A 28 6.59 -1.59 9.50
N ARG A 29 7.66 -0.86 9.19
CA ARG A 29 7.88 0.50 9.68
C ARG A 29 6.82 1.37 9.01
N ARG A 30 5.65 1.49 9.65
CA ARG A 30 4.59 2.36 9.17
C ARG A 30 5.19 3.75 9.10
N PRO A 31 5.24 4.38 7.91
CA PRO A 31 5.77 5.73 7.81
C PRO A 31 4.98 6.58 8.81
N GLU A 32 5.69 7.36 9.64
CA GLU A 32 5.02 8.33 10.50
C GLU A 32 4.42 9.40 9.58
N LEU A 33 3.15 9.24 9.24
CA LEU A 33 2.46 10.19 8.37
C LEU A 33 2.38 11.54 9.08
N GLY A 34 2.99 12.56 8.49
CA GLY A 34 2.78 13.94 8.89
C GLY A 34 1.29 14.32 8.79
N LEU A 35 0.85 15.30 9.59
CA LEU A 35 -0.55 15.71 9.70
C LEU A 35 -1.20 15.99 8.33
N GLY A 36 -0.48 16.66 7.43
CA GLY A 36 -0.94 16.93 6.06
C GLY A 36 -1.13 15.66 5.22
N ALA A 37 -0.22 14.68 5.36
CA ALA A 37 -0.33 13.41 4.64
C ALA A 37 -1.51 12.59 5.16
N ALA A 38 -1.75 12.62 6.48
CA ALA A 38 -2.89 11.97 7.10
C ALA A 38 -4.22 12.57 6.64
N LEU A 39 -4.32 13.91 6.58
CA LEU A 39 -5.49 14.60 6.04
C LEU A 39 -5.70 14.29 4.56
N GLY A 40 -4.65 14.36 3.74
CA GLY A 40 -4.70 14.02 2.32
C GLY A 40 -5.16 12.57 2.09
N LEU A 41 -4.60 11.62 2.85
CA LEU A 41 -5.02 10.21 2.80
C LEU A 41 -6.49 10.05 3.22
N GLY A 42 -6.94 10.79 4.22
CA GLY A 42 -8.35 10.82 4.64
C GLY A 42 -9.28 11.27 3.52
N LEU A 43 -8.91 12.35 2.81
CA LEU A 43 -9.67 12.84 1.66
C LEU A 43 -9.70 11.84 0.50
N VAL A 44 -8.56 11.23 0.18
CA VAL A 44 -8.48 10.19 -0.87
C VAL A 44 -9.35 8.98 -0.49
N ARG A 45 -9.33 8.56 0.77
CA ARG A 45 -10.20 7.46 1.25
C ARG A 45 -11.68 7.84 1.24
N GLY A 46 -12.03 9.07 1.59
CA GLY A 46 -13.39 9.58 1.47
C GLY A 46 -13.86 9.58 0.01
N PHE A 47 -13.03 10.07 -0.91
CA PHE A 47 -13.27 9.97 -2.35
C PHE A 47 -13.42 8.52 -2.81
N GLN A 48 -12.59 7.60 -2.27
CA GLN A 48 -12.68 6.18 -2.57
C GLN A 48 -14.00 5.54 -2.13
N GLN A 49 -14.60 6.03 -1.05
CA GLN A 49 -15.87 5.51 -0.53
C GLN A 49 -17.08 6.10 -1.25
N VAL A 50 -17.01 7.37 -1.68
CA VAL A 50 -18.17 8.09 -2.22
C VAL A 50 -18.22 8.08 -3.76
N ILE A 51 -17.07 8.24 -4.42
CA ILE A 51 -17.00 8.49 -5.88
C ILE A 51 -16.32 7.33 -6.62
N SER A 52 -15.21 6.82 -6.08
CA SER A 52 -14.43 5.74 -6.70
C SER A 52 -15.13 4.37 -6.83
N PRO A 53 -16.20 4.00 -6.09
CA PRO A 53 -16.90 2.74 -6.40
C PRO A 53 -17.51 2.74 -7.80
N ALA A 54 -17.87 3.93 -8.30
CA ALA A 54 -18.37 4.11 -9.66
C ALA A 54 -17.23 4.28 -10.69
N ASP A 55 -16.15 4.98 -10.35
CA ASP A 55 -15.08 5.33 -11.30
C ASP A 55 -13.86 4.40 -11.29
N GLY A 56 -13.62 3.69 -10.19
CA GLY A 56 -12.51 2.76 -10.02
C GLY A 56 -12.49 1.65 -11.08
N PRO A 57 -13.61 0.96 -11.36
CA PRO A 57 -13.66 -0.06 -12.41
C PRO A 57 -13.45 0.48 -13.83
N ARG A 58 -13.75 1.77 -14.05
CA ARG A 58 -13.64 2.47 -15.35
C ARG A 58 -12.25 3.03 -15.64
N SER A 59 -11.40 3.15 -14.61
CA SER A 59 -10.03 3.64 -14.75
C SER A 59 -9.23 2.74 -15.71
N PRO A 60 -8.65 3.29 -16.78
CA PRO A 60 -7.84 2.54 -17.73
C PRO A 60 -6.45 2.21 -17.17
N SER A 61 -6.00 2.90 -16.12
CA SER A 61 -4.70 2.72 -15.48
C SER A 61 -4.77 1.85 -14.21
N TYR A 62 -3.67 1.12 -13.94
CA TYR A 62 -3.41 0.33 -12.74
C TYR A 62 -2.07 0.73 -12.12
N PRO A 63 -2.01 1.06 -10.81
CA PRO A 63 -3.14 1.27 -9.90
C PRO A 63 -4.09 2.39 -10.38
N THR A 64 -5.32 2.43 -9.87
CA THR A 64 -6.25 3.54 -10.19
C THR A 64 -5.71 4.86 -9.64
N GLY A 65 -6.10 6.00 -10.20
CA GLY A 65 -5.58 7.32 -9.76
C GLY A 65 -5.76 7.58 -8.25
N SER A 66 -6.88 7.15 -7.68
CA SER A 66 -7.10 7.23 -6.22
C SER A 66 -6.20 6.28 -5.41
N ALA A 67 -5.97 5.06 -5.89
CA ALA A 67 -5.07 4.11 -5.23
C ALA A 67 -3.62 4.56 -5.33
N TYR A 68 -3.21 5.10 -6.49
CA TYR A 68 -1.92 5.74 -6.69
C TYR A 68 -1.72 6.88 -5.70
N GLY A 69 -2.68 7.82 -5.62
CA GLY A 69 -2.59 8.96 -4.71
C GLY A 69 -2.49 8.55 -3.25
N ALA A 70 -3.26 7.55 -2.83
CA ALA A 70 -3.16 7.00 -1.48
C ALA A 70 -1.78 6.38 -1.19
N TRP A 71 -1.18 5.74 -2.19
CA TRP A 71 0.14 5.12 -2.09
C TRP A 71 1.23 6.19 -1.94
N VAL A 72 1.31 7.16 -2.85
CA VAL A 72 2.35 8.20 -2.78
C VAL A 72 2.21 9.11 -1.56
N LEU A 73 0.98 9.40 -1.09
CA LEU A 73 0.79 10.15 0.14
C LEU A 73 1.27 9.39 1.38
N GLN A 74 1.20 8.06 1.37
CA GLN A 74 1.71 7.23 2.47
C GLN A 74 3.24 7.12 2.44
N GLU A 75 3.83 6.93 1.27
CA GLU A 75 5.29 6.73 1.16
C GLU A 75 6.08 8.04 1.16
N GLU A 76 5.64 9.03 0.39
CA GLU A 76 6.40 10.25 0.14
C GLU A 76 5.92 11.46 0.96
N GLY A 77 4.78 11.31 1.62
CA GLY A 77 4.15 12.38 2.37
C GLY A 77 3.39 13.37 1.48
N PHE A 78 2.87 14.43 2.09
CA PHE A 78 1.90 15.31 1.45
C PHE A 78 2.45 16.08 0.26
N PHE A 79 3.56 16.80 0.44
CA PHE A 79 4.10 17.69 -0.59
C PHE A 79 4.53 16.91 -1.83
N TRP A 80 5.34 15.89 -1.63
CA TRP A 80 5.80 15.04 -2.72
C TRP A 80 4.70 14.17 -3.31
N GLY A 81 3.79 13.66 -2.50
CA GLY A 81 2.64 12.91 -2.98
C GLY A 81 1.74 13.73 -3.90
N VAL A 82 1.47 15.00 -3.55
CA VAL A 82 0.67 15.91 -4.41
C VAL A 82 1.39 16.19 -5.73
N LEU A 83 2.70 16.43 -5.71
CA LEU A 83 3.48 16.63 -6.94
C LEU A 83 3.45 15.40 -7.85
N MET A 84 3.62 14.20 -7.29
CA MET A 84 3.56 12.95 -8.05
C MET A 84 2.16 12.66 -8.61
N ILE A 85 1.10 12.96 -7.85
CA ILE A 85 -0.29 12.86 -8.34
C ILE A 85 -0.51 13.81 -9.53
N GLY A 86 -0.02 15.05 -9.42
CA GLY A 86 -0.13 16.04 -10.48
C GLY A 86 0.65 15.65 -11.73
N ASP A 87 1.90 15.21 -11.57
CA ASP A 87 2.76 14.74 -12.66
C ASP A 87 2.10 13.58 -13.43
N ARG A 88 1.52 12.60 -12.72
CA ARG A 88 0.76 11.52 -13.32
C ARG A 88 -0.41 12.01 -14.17
N LEU A 89 -1.11 13.04 -13.73
CA LEU A 89 -2.28 13.58 -14.44
C LEU A 89 -1.87 14.17 -15.80
N PHE A 90 -0.70 14.82 -15.87
CA PHE A 90 -0.16 15.30 -17.14
C PHE A 90 0.29 14.15 -18.05
N HIS A 91 0.88 13.10 -17.47
CA HIS A 91 1.29 11.90 -18.20
C HIS A 91 0.13 10.96 -18.58
N GLU A 92 -1.11 11.25 -18.16
CA GLU A 92 -2.27 10.40 -18.48
C GLU A 92 -2.52 10.31 -20.00
N ALA A 93 -2.18 11.36 -20.74
CA ALA A 93 -2.26 11.40 -22.20
C ALA A 93 -1.28 10.41 -22.89
N ASP A 94 -0.15 10.12 -22.24
CA ASP A 94 0.92 9.26 -22.76
C ASP A 94 0.80 7.80 -22.30
N LEU A 95 -0.20 7.48 -21.45
CA LEU A 95 -0.49 6.11 -21.02
C LEU A 95 -0.57 5.07 -22.14
N PRO A 96 -1.08 5.37 -23.36
CA PRO A 96 -1.10 4.42 -24.47
C PRO A 96 0.27 3.86 -24.86
N LEU A 97 1.36 4.58 -24.55
CA LEU A 97 2.73 4.20 -24.84
C LEU A 97 3.34 3.30 -23.75
N GLY A 98 2.70 3.24 -22.58
CA GLY A 98 3.18 2.50 -21.41
C GLY A 98 2.95 0.99 -21.48
N PRO A 99 3.59 0.22 -20.58
CA PRO A 99 3.38 -1.21 -20.46
C PRO A 99 1.93 -1.52 -20.07
N LYS A 100 1.38 -2.61 -20.61
CA LYS A 100 0.02 -3.06 -20.33
C LYS A 100 0.03 -4.34 -19.50
N VAL A 101 -0.91 -4.44 -18.57
CA VAL A 101 -1.06 -5.58 -17.66
C VAL A 101 -2.51 -6.09 -17.67
N TRP A 102 -2.66 -7.39 -17.53
CA TRP A 102 -3.97 -8.04 -17.49
C TRP A 102 -4.40 -8.23 -16.04
N ILE A 103 -5.34 -7.40 -15.56
CA ILE A 103 -5.75 -7.39 -14.15
C ILE A 103 -7.28 -7.35 -14.06
N TYR A 104 -7.86 -8.18 -13.19
CA TYR A 104 -9.31 -8.31 -13.03
C TYR A 104 -10.07 -8.58 -14.34
N GLY A 105 -9.48 -9.36 -15.25
CA GLY A 105 -10.12 -9.71 -16.53
C GLY A 105 -10.11 -8.62 -17.60
N VAL A 106 -9.40 -7.51 -17.38
CA VAL A 106 -9.33 -6.37 -18.30
C VAL A 106 -7.87 -5.96 -18.50
N GLU A 107 -7.52 -5.58 -19.73
CA GLU A 107 -6.22 -4.96 -20.03
C GLU A 107 -6.20 -3.52 -19.48
N ARG A 108 -5.23 -3.21 -18.63
CA ARG A 108 -5.01 -1.88 -18.05
C ARG A 108 -3.58 -1.41 -18.31
N TYR A 109 -3.39 -0.09 -18.37
CA TYR A 109 -2.07 0.52 -18.43
C TYR A 109 -1.39 0.45 -17.07
N TYR A 110 -0.16 -0.07 -17.02
CA TYR A 110 0.60 -0.21 -15.79
C TYR A 110 1.43 1.04 -15.55
N ASP A 111 1.08 1.78 -14.51
CA ASP A 111 1.78 2.99 -14.11
C ASP A 111 1.98 3.02 -12.58
N PRO A 112 3.02 2.38 -12.04
CA PRO A 112 3.32 2.41 -10.61
C PRO A 112 3.96 3.74 -10.18
N PRO A 113 3.85 4.16 -8.91
CA PRO A 113 4.55 5.33 -8.36
C PRO A 113 6.04 5.42 -8.65
N LEU A 114 6.70 4.25 -8.73
CA LEU A 114 8.12 4.16 -9.05
C LEU A 114 8.47 4.77 -10.42
N TYR A 115 7.58 4.67 -11.41
CA TYR A 115 7.85 5.19 -12.75
C TYR A 115 7.81 6.71 -12.80
N ASN A 116 7.09 7.36 -11.88
CA ASN A 116 6.99 8.82 -11.80
C ASN A 116 7.96 9.42 -10.79
N ARG A 117 8.90 8.64 -10.25
CA ARG A 117 9.90 9.11 -9.28
C ARG A 117 11.21 9.60 -9.92
N TYR A 118 11.38 9.36 -11.22
CA TYR A 118 12.62 9.61 -11.97
C TYR A 118 13.19 11.05 -11.87
N TRP A 119 12.37 12.06 -11.61
CA TRP A 119 12.80 13.46 -11.53
C TRP A 119 13.33 13.84 -10.13
N ARG A 120 13.15 12.96 -9.14
CA ARG A 120 13.53 13.17 -7.74
C ARG A 120 14.60 12.19 -7.23
N ASP A 121 14.76 11.04 -7.89
CA ASP A 121 15.81 10.05 -7.61
C ASP A 121 17.18 10.49 -8.16
#